data_AF-A0A136KPA0-F1
#
_entry.id   AF-A0A136KPA0-F1
#
_cell.length_a   1.000
_cell.length_b   1.000
_cell.length_c   1.000
_cell.angle_alpha   90.00
_cell.angle_beta   90.00
_cell.angle_gamma   90.00
#
_symmetry.space_group_name_H-M   'P 1'
#
loop_
_entity.id
_entity.type
_entity.pdbx_description
1 polymer ?
#
loop_
_entity_poly.entity_id
_entity_poly.type
_entity_poly.pdbx_seq_one_letter_code
_entity_poly.pdbx_strand_id
1 'polypeptide(L)'
;MNAGIITTSHLLDSDYFDVLVVHIKNISTEKTAREFILSVLTPLEAYRIGQRITIVSLLECGYDYADIIKLLKVSSTTVARASRQLQDGMFGYYTNNSL
;
A
#
# COMPACT_ATOMS: atom_id res chain seq x y z
N MET A 1 -27.82 20.49 -9.64
CA MET A 1 -26.77 20.26 -8.62
C MET A 1 -25.89 19.14 -9.17
N ASN A 2 -24.82 19.50 -9.90
CA ASN A 2 -23.87 18.50 -10.43
C ASN A 2 -22.88 18.19 -9.31
N ALA A 3 -22.87 16.94 -8.83
CA ALA A 3 -21.76 16.43 -8.06
C ALA A 3 -20.52 16.55 -8.95
N GLY A 4 -19.68 17.55 -8.65
CA GLY A 4 -18.41 17.74 -9.33
C GLY A 4 -17.61 16.46 -9.22
N ILE A 5 -17.10 15.98 -10.35
CA ILE A 5 -16.27 14.78 -10.41
C ILE A 5 -15.06 15.05 -9.52
N ILE A 6 -15.05 14.47 -8.31
CA ILE A 6 -13.89 14.55 -7.42
C ILE A 6 -12.79 13.73 -8.11
N THR A 7 -11.84 14.44 -8.71
CA THR A 7 -10.69 13.81 -9.37
C THR A 7 -9.75 13.27 -8.28
N THR A 8 -9.10 12.13 -8.52
CA THR A 8 -8.20 11.49 -7.54
C THR A 8 -7.11 12.42 -7.02
N SER A 9 -6.63 13.37 -7.82
CA SER A 9 -5.70 14.42 -7.39
C SER A 9 -6.26 15.26 -6.24
N HIS A 10 -7.51 15.73 -6.35
CA HIS A 10 -8.15 16.55 -5.32
C HIS A 10 -8.36 15.79 -4.00
N LEU A 11 -8.48 14.46 -4.03
CA LEU A 11 -8.56 13.67 -2.79
C LEU A 11 -7.22 13.62 -2.06
N LEU A 12 -6.12 13.56 -2.81
CA LEU A 12 -4.76 13.53 -2.27
C LEU A 12 -4.29 14.92 -1.81
N ASP A 13 -4.83 15.98 -2.40
CA ASP A 13 -4.58 17.38 -2.00
C ASP A 13 -5.53 17.86 -0.88
N SER A 14 -6.27 16.96 -0.22
CA SER A 14 -7.25 17.34 0.79
C SER A 14 -6.68 17.33 2.20
N ASP A 15 -7.19 18.25 3.04
CA ASP A 15 -6.88 18.31 4.49
C ASP A 15 -7.09 16.94 5.18
N TYR A 16 -8.04 16.13 4.70
CA TYR A 16 -8.30 14.79 5.25
C TYR A 16 -7.16 13.79 4.98
N PHE A 17 -6.54 13.86 3.79
CA PHE A 17 -5.40 13.02 3.47
C PHE A 17 -4.19 13.38 4.35
N ASP A 18 -3.94 14.68 4.53
CA ASP A 18 -2.86 15.16 5.40
C ASP A 18 -3.05 14.74 6.86
N VAL A 19 -4.29 14.82 7.37
CA VAL A 19 -4.62 14.32 8.71
C VAL A 19 -4.29 12.83 8.83
N LEU A 20 -4.68 12.01 7.85
CA LEU A 20 -4.36 10.59 7.83
C LEU A 20 -2.84 10.34 7.87
N VAL A 21 -2.07 11.06 7.06
CA VAL A 21 -0.60 10.95 7.02
C VAL A 21 0.03 11.32 8.36
N VAL A 22 -0.41 12.42 8.97
CA VAL A 22 0.08 12.86 10.29
C VAL A 22 -0.19 11.80 11.36
N HIS A 23 -1.39 11.22 11.37
CA HIS A 23 -1.72 10.17 12.33
C HIS A 23 -0.89 8.90 12.12
N ILE A 24 -0.70 8.46 10.86
CA ILE A 24 0.16 7.30 10.55
C ILE A 24 1.58 7.53 11.05
N LYS A 25 2.15 8.73 10.85
CA LYS A 25 3.52 9.06 11.30
C LYS A 25 3.69 9.04 12.83
N ASN A 26 2.62 9.30 13.59
CA ASN A 26 2.67 9.42 15.04
C ASN A 26 2.45 8.08 15.77
N ILE A 27 2.17 7.00 15.05
CA ILE A 27 2.03 5.66 15.63
C ILE A 27 3.41 5.17 16.09
N SER A 28 3.57 4.98 17.40
CA SER A 28 4.86 4.66 18.02
C SER A 28 5.00 3.22 18.52
N THR A 29 3.89 2.49 18.66
CA THR A 29 3.89 1.10 19.17
C THR A 29 3.08 0.17 18.27
N GLU A 30 3.44 -1.11 18.28
CA GLU A 30 2.70 -2.15 17.54
C GLU A 30 1.23 -2.21 17.97
N LYS A 31 0.95 -2.10 19.28
CA LYS A 31 -0.41 -2.10 19.81
C LYS A 31 -1.24 -0.97 19.20
N THR A 32 -0.73 0.26 19.26
CA THR A 32 -1.42 1.44 18.69
C THR A 32 -1.57 1.35 17.17
N ALA A 33 -0.61 0.73 16.48
CA ALA A 33 -0.70 0.50 15.03
C ALA A 33 -1.86 -0.45 14.68
N ARG A 34 -1.97 -1.57 15.41
CA ARG A 34 -3.03 -2.55 15.21
C ARG A 34 -4.41 -1.96 15.50
N GLU A 35 -4.55 -1.24 16.62
CA GLU A 35 -5.80 -0.56 16.99
C GLU A 35 -6.20 0.47 15.93
N PHE A 36 -5.25 1.27 15.45
CA PHE A 36 -5.50 2.23 14.38
C PHE A 36 -5.98 1.55 13.09
N ILE A 37 -5.24 0.56 12.60
CA ILE A 37 -5.58 -0.18 11.37
C ILE A 37 -6.99 -0.75 11.45
N LEU A 38 -7.36 -1.38 12.58
CA LEU A 38 -8.68 -1.98 12.76
C LEU A 38 -9.80 -0.95 12.97
N SER A 39 -9.47 0.29 13.34
CA SER A 39 -10.44 1.38 13.49
C SER A 39 -10.78 2.06 12.16
N VAL A 40 -9.83 2.11 11.21
CA VAL A 40 -9.98 2.83 9.93
C VAL A 40 -10.19 1.92 8.72
N LEU A 41 -9.83 0.65 8.82
CA LEU A 41 -9.94 -0.32 7.73
C LEU A 41 -10.79 -1.51 8.16
N THR A 42 -11.52 -2.07 7.21
CA THR A 42 -12.10 -3.39 7.39
C THR A 42 -11.00 -4.45 7.46
N PRO A 43 -11.23 -5.60 8.12
CA PRO A 43 -10.25 -6.70 8.16
C PRO A 43 -9.79 -7.15 6.77
N LEU A 44 -10.69 -7.12 5.77
CA LEU A 44 -10.37 -7.49 4.40
C LEU A 44 -9.46 -6.46 3.71
N GLU A 45 -9.69 -5.17 3.92
CA GLU A 45 -8.83 -4.11 3.39
C GLU A 45 -7.44 -4.17 4.01
N ALA A 46 -7.35 -4.32 5.34
CA ALA A 46 -6.07 -4.48 6.03
C ALA A 46 -5.30 -5.69 5.51
N TYR A 47 -5.98 -6.84 5.32
CA TYR A 47 -5.38 -8.04 4.73
C TYR A 47 -4.86 -7.79 3.31
N ARG A 48 -5.66 -7.14 2.44
CA ARG A 48 -5.28 -6.86 1.05
C ARG A 48 -4.11 -5.87 0.95
N ILE A 49 -4.07 -4.86 1.81
CA ILE A 49 -2.94 -3.94 1.90
C ILE A 49 -1.68 -4.69 2.34
N GLY A 50 -1.79 -5.52 3.39
CA GLY A 50 -0.69 -6.37 3.85
C GLY A 50 -0.16 -7.29 2.76
N GLN A 51 -1.06 -7.98 2.03
CA GLN A 51 -0.68 -8.85 0.91
C GLN A 51 0.09 -8.09 -0.19
N ARG A 52 -0.33 -6.86 -0.53
CA ARG A 52 0.39 -6.03 -1.51
C ARG A 52 1.78 -5.64 -1.02
N ILE A 53 1.91 -5.25 0.26
CA ILE A 53 3.22 -4.95 0.86
C ILE A 53 4.11 -6.18 0.79
N THR A 54 3.61 -7.36 1.17
CA THR A 54 4.38 -8.61 1.11
C THR A 54 4.85 -8.95 -0.29
N ILE A 55 4.01 -8.79 -1.32
CA ILE A 55 4.42 -9.02 -2.71
C ILE A 55 5.61 -8.14 -3.06
N VAL A 56 5.53 -6.85 -2.73
CA VAL A 56 6.60 -5.88 -3.04
C VAL A 56 7.87 -6.22 -2.29
N SER A 57 7.78 -6.58 -1.01
CA SER A 57 8.93 -7.02 -0.22
C SER A 57 9.63 -8.23 -0.85
N LEU A 58 8.85 -9.20 -1.35
CA LEU A 58 9.41 -10.39 -2.00
C LEU A 58 10.06 -10.06 -3.34
N LEU A 59 9.44 -9.17 -4.14
CA LEU A 59 10.04 -8.69 -5.39
C LEU A 59 11.38 -7.98 -5.14
N GLU A 60 11.45 -7.11 -4.12
CA GLU A 60 12.70 -6.44 -3.72
C GLU A 60 13.76 -7.44 -3.22
N CYS A 61 13.34 -8.53 -2.57
CA CYS A 61 14.22 -9.63 -2.17
C CYS A 61 14.65 -10.54 -3.34
N GLY A 62 14.24 -10.26 -4.58
CA GLY A 62 14.63 -11.01 -5.77
C GLY A 62 13.83 -12.29 -6.04
N TYR A 63 12.68 -12.48 -5.38
CA TYR A 63 11.79 -13.60 -5.69
C TYR A 63 11.15 -13.44 -7.06
N ASP A 64 11.00 -14.56 -7.79
CA ASP A 64 10.31 -14.55 -9.07
C ASP A 64 8.77 -14.56 -8.91
N TYR A 65 8.07 -14.29 -10.01
CA TYR A 65 6.61 -14.23 -10.01
C TYR A 65 5.96 -15.57 -9.66
N ALA A 66 6.55 -16.69 -10.07
CA ALA A 66 5.98 -18.01 -9.87
C ALA A 66 6.00 -18.39 -8.38
N ASP A 67 7.10 -18.11 -7.70
CA ASP A 67 7.27 -18.32 -6.27
C ASP A 67 6.30 -17.46 -5.47
N ILE A 68 6.16 -16.18 -5.82
CA ILE A 68 5.23 -15.26 -5.13
C ILE A 68 3.77 -15.72 -5.30
N ILE A 69 3.37 -16.09 -6.52
CA ILE A 69 2.03 -16.62 -6.81
C ILE A 69 1.75 -17.86 -5.96
N LYS A 70 2.70 -18.78 -5.88
CA LYS A 70 2.57 -20.03 -5.13
C LYS A 70 2.51 -19.80 -3.62
N LEU A 71 3.39 -18.93 -3.10
CA LEU A 71 3.51 -18.65 -1.67
C LEU A 71 2.28 -17.89 -1.15
N LEU A 72 1.85 -16.85 -1.86
CA LEU A 72 0.79 -15.94 -1.41
C LEU A 72 -0.60 -16.29 -1.96
N LYS A 73 -0.69 -17.29 -2.86
CA LYS A 73 -1.93 -17.72 -3.53
C LYS A 73 -2.66 -16.56 -4.22
N VAL A 74 -1.89 -15.72 -4.92
CA VAL A 74 -2.40 -14.55 -5.66
C VAL A 74 -2.39 -14.80 -7.15
N SER A 75 -3.19 -14.03 -7.91
CA SER A 75 -3.14 -14.07 -9.36
C SER A 75 -1.84 -13.44 -9.90
N SER A 76 -1.42 -13.89 -11.08
CA SER A 76 -0.31 -13.25 -11.83
C SER A 76 -0.56 -11.76 -12.07
N THR A 77 -1.81 -11.36 -12.32
CA THR A 77 -2.21 -9.96 -12.48
C THR A 77 -2.00 -9.13 -11.21
N THR A 78 -2.14 -9.74 -10.03
CA THR A 78 -1.89 -9.05 -8.75
C THR A 78 -0.40 -8.77 -8.57
N VAL A 79 0.45 -9.76 -8.87
CA VAL A 79 1.91 -9.61 -8.81
C VAL A 79 2.40 -8.58 -9.83
N ALA A 80 1.90 -8.64 -11.07
CA ALA A 80 2.24 -7.67 -12.12
C ALA A 80 1.89 -6.22 -11.73
N ARG A 81 0.73 -6.00 -11.11
CA ARG A 81 0.33 -4.66 -10.62
C ARG A 81 1.25 -4.16 -9.52
N ALA A 82 1.58 -5.00 -8.55
CA ALA A 82 2.49 -4.63 -7.45
C ALA A 82 3.90 -4.33 -7.97
N SER A 83 4.41 -5.15 -8.91
CA SER A 83 5.69 -4.92 -9.58
C SER A 83 5.72 -3.60 -10.35
N ARG A 84 4.63 -3.26 -11.05
CA ARG A 84 4.55 -1.97 -11.73
C ARG A 84 4.58 -0.80 -10.76
N GLN A 85 3.82 -0.89 -9.66
CA GLN A 85 3.82 0.14 -8.62
C GLN A 85 5.20 0.32 -7.96
N LEU A 86 5.92 -0.77 -7.76
CA LEU A 86 7.30 -0.75 -7.27
C LEU A 86 8.23 -0.04 -8.26
N GLN A 87 8.17 -0.38 -9.55
CA GLN A 87 8.93 0.29 -10.61
C GLN A 87 8.61 1.78 -10.73
N ASP A 88 7.35 2.17 -10.51
CA ASP A 88 6.90 3.55 -10.52
C ASP A 88 7.28 4.31 -9.21
N GLY A 89 7.99 3.69 -8.27
CA GLY A 89 8.45 4.32 -7.03
C GLY A 89 7.36 4.56 -5.98
N MET A 90 6.19 3.92 -6.11
CA MET A 90 5.01 4.18 -5.29
C MET A 90 5.10 3.66 -3.85
N PHE A 91 6.10 2.84 -3.54
CA PHE A 91 6.37 2.36 -2.19
C PHE A 91 7.59 3.08 -1.64
N GLY A 92 7.44 4.36 -1.28
CA GLY A 92 8.52 5.30 -0.92
C GLY A 92 9.50 4.89 0.21
N TYR A 93 9.38 3.67 0.73
CA TYR A 93 10.31 3.02 1.67
C TYR A 93 11.18 1.93 1.02
N TYR A 94 10.95 1.59 -0.25
CA TYR A 94 11.75 0.68 -1.09
C TYR A 94 12.52 1.43 -2.20
N THR A 95 12.62 2.75 -2.12
CA THR A 95 13.30 3.54 -3.15
C THR A 95 14.81 3.25 -3.13
N ASN A 96 15.23 2.28 -3.93
CA ASN A 96 16.62 2.10 -4.34
C ASN A 96 16.99 3.21 -5.33
N ASN A 97 17.70 4.21 -4.81
CA ASN A 97 18.86 4.86 -5.44
C ASN A 97 18.88 4.93 -6.98
N SER A 98 18.46 6.09 -7.53
CA SER A 98 19.08 6.65 -8.74
C SER A 98 19.87 7.89 -8.33
N LEU A 99 21.10 7.67 -7.85
CA LEU A 99 22.22 8.60 -8.01
C LEU A 99 23.07 8.07 -9.17
#